data_AF-A0AAU5XS88-F1
#
_entry.id   AF-A0AAU5XS88-F1
#
_cell.length_a   1.000
_cell.length_b   1.000
_cell.length_c   1.000
_cell.angle_alpha   90.00
_cell.angle_beta   90.00
_cell.angle_gamma   90.00
#
_symmetry.space_group_name_H-M   'P 1'
#
loop_
_entity.id
_entity.type
_entity.pdbx_description
1 polymer ?
#
loop_
_entity_poly.entity_id
_entity_poly.type
_entity_poly.pdbx_seq_one_letter_code
_entity_poly.pdbx_strand_id
1 'polypeptide(L)'
;MRSGPSSGIRPGAVPGHGEQDQHGRGDAAGRSAVTGNVAGHSLRDEHTSTTWVPIRRQGSAADEQVSLVRATDILDGRPPGSGERTGN
;
A
#
# COMPACT_ATOMS: atom_id res chain seq x y z
N MET A 1 -14.54 7.25 -59.41
CA MET A 1 -15.96 7.12 -59.04
C MET A 1 -16.48 5.75 -59.47
N ARG A 2 -16.73 4.84 -58.52
CA ARG A 2 -17.71 3.76 -58.60
C ARG A 2 -17.84 3.11 -57.22
N SER A 3 -19.06 3.13 -56.70
CA SER A 3 -19.50 2.66 -55.38
C SER A 3 -19.53 1.14 -55.29
N GLY A 4 -19.42 0.59 -54.07
CA GLY A 4 -19.50 -0.86 -53.79
C GLY A 4 -20.91 -1.46 -53.90
N PRO A 5 -21.05 -2.77 -53.63
CA PRO A 5 -21.97 -3.16 -52.56
C PRO A 5 -21.54 -4.36 -51.69
N SER A 6 -21.90 -4.24 -50.40
CA SER A 6 -22.51 -5.23 -49.49
C SER A 6 -21.86 -6.61 -49.20
N SER A 7 -21.51 -6.76 -47.92
CA SER A 7 -21.79 -7.87 -46.99
C SER A 7 -21.46 -9.32 -47.39
N GLY A 8 -20.51 -9.89 -46.63
CA GLY A 8 -20.23 -11.32 -46.59
C GLY A 8 -19.38 -11.68 -45.36
N ILE A 9 -19.83 -11.31 -44.16
CA ILE A 9 -19.25 -11.83 -42.91
C ILE A 9 -19.57 -13.32 -42.85
N ARG A 10 -18.56 -14.18 -43.03
CA ARG A 10 -18.71 -15.61 -42.82
C ARG A 10 -18.72 -15.91 -41.33
N PRO A 11 -19.74 -16.61 -40.81
CA PRO A 11 -19.79 -17.07 -39.43
C PRO A 11 -18.91 -18.31 -39.27
N GLY A 12 -18.11 -18.35 -38.21
CA GLY A 12 -17.42 -19.58 -37.79
C GLY A 12 -15.90 -19.48 -37.71
N ALA A 13 -15.42 -18.81 -36.68
CA ALA A 13 -14.31 -19.29 -35.85
C ALA A 13 -14.34 -18.43 -34.59
N VAL A 14 -14.96 -18.96 -33.53
CA VAL A 14 -14.73 -18.50 -32.16
C VAL A 14 -13.58 -19.34 -31.62
N PRO A 15 -12.35 -18.83 -31.51
CA PRO A 15 -11.37 -19.40 -30.61
C PRO A 15 -11.87 -19.17 -29.19
N GLY A 16 -12.02 -20.27 -28.46
CA GLY A 16 -12.57 -20.28 -27.12
C GLY A 16 -11.77 -19.47 -26.10
N HIS A 17 -12.50 -19.01 -25.10
CA HIS A 17 -12.11 -18.99 -23.69
C HIS A 17 -10.61 -18.82 -23.40
N GLY A 18 -10.10 -17.63 -23.70
CA GLY A 18 -9.13 -16.99 -22.83
C GLY A 18 -9.91 -16.24 -21.77
N GLU A 19 -10.37 -16.98 -20.75
CA GLU A 19 -10.80 -16.45 -19.47
C GLU A 19 -9.67 -15.57 -18.94
N GLN A 20 -9.72 -14.29 -19.27
CA GLN A 20 -8.96 -13.27 -18.58
C GLN A 20 -9.74 -12.95 -17.30
N ASP A 21 -9.75 -13.91 -16.39
CA ASP A 21 -9.91 -13.66 -14.95
C ASP A 21 -8.67 -12.89 -14.49
N GLN A 22 -8.56 -11.65 -14.93
CA GLN A 22 -7.64 -10.66 -14.35
C GLN A 22 -8.36 -9.86 -13.25
N HIS A 23 -9.59 -10.25 -12.91
CA HIS A 23 -10.30 -9.79 -11.72
C HIS A 23 -9.95 -10.74 -10.55
N GLY A 24 -8.87 -10.47 -9.82
CA GLY A 24 -8.70 -11.21 -8.56
C GLY A 24 -7.36 -11.28 -7.85
N ARG A 25 -6.35 -10.46 -8.19
CA ARG A 25 -5.20 -10.29 -7.30
C ARG A 25 -4.91 -8.81 -7.10
N GLY A 26 -5.71 -8.19 -6.24
CA GLY A 26 -5.42 -6.87 -5.72
C GLY A 26 -4.00 -6.86 -5.13
N ASP A 27 -3.18 -5.95 -5.65
CA ASP A 27 -2.30 -5.00 -4.97
C ASP A 27 -1.61 -5.40 -3.63
N ALA A 28 -1.40 -6.69 -3.37
CA ALA A 28 -0.72 -7.20 -2.18
C ALA A 28 0.79 -7.43 -2.39
N ALA A 29 1.31 -7.00 -3.54
CA ALA A 29 2.74 -7.00 -3.84
C ALA A 29 3.26 -5.56 -3.77
N GLY A 30 3.55 -5.05 -2.55
CA GLY A 30 4.22 -3.75 -2.45
C GLY A 30 4.20 -3.05 -1.10
N ARG A 31 3.32 -3.41 -0.16
CA ARG A 31 3.41 -2.88 1.21
C ARG A 31 4.50 -3.63 1.96
N SER A 32 5.76 -3.32 1.65
CA SER A 32 6.88 -3.69 2.51
C SER A 32 6.55 -3.21 3.92
N ALA A 33 6.47 -4.14 4.88
CA ALA A 33 6.19 -3.82 6.26
C ALA A 33 7.31 -2.90 6.77
N VAL A 34 7.01 -1.60 6.89
CA VAL A 34 8.00 -0.60 7.30
C VAL A 34 8.17 -0.71 8.81
N THR A 35 9.33 -1.21 9.25
CA THR A 35 9.71 -1.18 10.66
C THR A 35 10.44 0.12 10.97
N GLY A 36 10.07 0.77 12.06
CA GLY A 36 10.62 2.05 12.44
C GLY A 36 10.23 2.50 13.83
N ASN A 37 10.79 3.62 14.25
CA ASN A 37 10.54 4.24 15.55
C ASN A 37 9.62 5.45 15.37
N VAL A 38 8.74 5.67 16.36
CA VAL A 38 7.95 6.89 16.43
C VAL A 38 8.89 8.07 16.64
N ALA A 39 8.87 9.01 15.70
CA ALA A 39 9.82 10.12 15.65
C ALA A 39 9.28 11.42 16.28
N GLY A 40 8.06 11.41 16.80
CA GLY A 40 7.43 12.59 17.39
C GLY A 40 5.97 12.39 17.79
N HIS A 41 5.25 13.50 17.94
CA HIS A 41 3.84 13.47 18.34
C HIS A 41 2.94 13.04 17.18
N SER A 42 1.90 12.28 17.52
CA SER A 42 0.85 11.92 16.55
C SER A 42 0.01 13.14 16.19
N LEU A 43 -0.39 13.22 14.93
CA LEU A 43 -1.27 14.26 14.39
C LEU A 43 -2.67 13.69 14.24
N ARG A 44 -3.66 14.35 14.83
CA ARG A 44 -5.08 14.02 14.64
C ARG A 44 -5.66 14.93 13.56
N ASP A 45 -6.18 14.33 12.49
CA ASP A 45 -6.97 15.01 11.49
C ASP A 45 -8.46 14.90 11.86
N GLU A 46 -9.10 16.04 12.15
CA GLU A 46 -10.50 16.07 12.58
C GLU A 46 -11.48 15.87 11.42
N HIS A 47 -11.14 16.33 10.23
CA HIS A 47 -11.99 16.23 9.04
C HIS A 47 -12.25 14.78 8.63
N THR A 48 -11.22 13.93 8.68
CA THR A 48 -11.31 12.51 8.33
C THR A 48 -11.33 11.59 9.55
N SER A 49 -11.22 12.14 10.76
CA SER A 49 -11.00 11.38 12.00
C SER A 49 -9.78 10.46 11.97
N THR A 50 -8.81 10.73 11.09
CA THR A 50 -7.60 9.92 10.93
C THR A 50 -6.52 10.36 11.92
N THR A 51 -5.84 9.40 12.54
CA THR A 51 -4.65 9.69 13.35
C THR A 51 -3.40 9.26 12.60
N TRP A 52 -2.47 10.19 12.39
CA TRP A 52 -1.21 9.99 11.70
C TRP A 52 -0.06 9.92 12.71
N VAL A 53 0.81 8.93 12.55
CA VAL A 53 1.96 8.70 13.40
C VAL A 53 3.24 8.96 12.58
N PRO A 54 4.10 9.87 13.03
CA PRO A 54 5.41 10.07 12.40
C PRO A 54 6.32 8.89 12.72
N ILE A 55 6.79 8.19 11.69
CA ILE A 55 7.71 7.07 11.78
C ILE A 55 9.01 7.41 11.06
N ARG A 56 10.12 7.24 11.76
CA ARG A 56 11.45 7.17 11.16
C ARG A 56 11.80 5.70 10.96
N ARG A 57 12.24 5.32 9.77
CA ARG A 57 12.61 3.94 9.49
C ARG A 57 13.79 3.51 10.36
N GLN A 58 13.82 2.23 10.71
CA GLN A 58 14.92 1.69 11.49
C GLN A 58 16.22 1.78 10.69
N GLY A 59 17.30 2.24 11.34
CA GLY A 59 18.60 2.44 10.69
C GLY A 59 18.76 3.77 9.94
N SER A 60 17.70 4.56 9.84
CA SER A 60 17.74 5.90 9.25
C SER A 60 18.51 6.89 10.13
N ALA A 61 19.20 7.83 9.49
CA ALA A 61 19.89 8.90 10.18
C ALA A 61 18.91 9.85 10.91
N ALA A 62 19.41 10.59 11.90
CA ALA A 62 18.58 11.52 12.68
C ALA A 62 18.03 12.70 11.86
N ASP A 63 18.65 13.02 10.73
CA ASP A 63 18.21 14.06 9.79
C ASP A 63 17.33 13.50 8.66
N GLU A 64 17.17 12.17 8.59
CA GLU A 64 16.38 11.55 7.54
C GLU A 64 14.89 11.87 7.68
N GLN A 65 14.24 12.02 6.52
CA GLN A 65 12.82 12.34 6.40
C GLN A 65 11.95 11.35 7.17
N VAL A 66 10.96 11.90 7.86
CA VAL A 66 9.97 11.15 8.61
C VAL A 66 8.79 10.84 7.69
N SER A 67 8.33 9.58 7.71
CA SER A 67 7.11 9.17 7.01
C SER A 67 5.91 9.25 7.94
N LEU A 68 4.75 9.70 7.45
CA LEU A 68 3.50 9.63 8.20
C LEU A 68 2.74 8.36 7.82
N VAL A 69 2.37 7.56 8.81
CA VAL A 69 1.52 6.37 8.64
C VAL A 69 0.23 6.53 9.43
N ARG A 70 -0.86 5.91 9.00
CA ARG A 70 -2.09 5.91 9.81
C ARG A 70 -1.89 5.02 11.01
N ALA A 71 -2.41 5.43 12.17
CA ALA A 71 -2.33 4.64 13.40
C ALA A 71 -2.94 3.23 13.23
N THR A 72 -3.99 3.12 12.41
CA THR A 72 -4.66 1.84 12.11
C THR A 72 -3.84 0.90 11.22
N ASP A 73 -2.82 1.42 10.52
CA ASP A 73 -1.93 0.60 9.67
C ASP A 73 -0.74 0.05 10.48
N ILE A 74 -0.58 0.42 11.76
CA ILE A 74 0.48 -0.10 12.63
C ILE A 74 0.10 -1.49 13.11
N LEU A 75 0.88 -2.49 12.71
CA LEU A 75 0.65 -3.89 13.08
C LEU A 75 1.17 -4.22 14.48
N ASP A 76 2.35 -3.68 14.83
CA ASP A 76 3.01 -3.92 16.12
C ASP A 76 3.57 -2.60 16.68
N GLY A 77 3.31 -2.37 17.97
CA GLY A 77 3.83 -1.21 18.71
C GLY A 77 4.57 -1.67 19.96
N ARG A 78 5.87 -1.35 20.06
CA ARG A 78 6.67 -1.61 21.25
C ARG A 78 7.02 -0.29 21.94
N PRO A 79 6.76 -0.15 23.26
CA PRO A 79 7.24 1.02 23.99
C PRO A 79 8.78 1.05 23.98
N PRO A 80 9.41 2.24 24.04
CA PRO A 80 10.85 2.34 24.19
C PRO A 80 11.27 1.62 25.48
N GLY A 81 12.21 0.67 25.32
CA GLY A 81 12.82 -0.24 26.30
C GLY A 81 12.32 -0.25 27.75
N SER A 82 11.72 -1.37 28.18
CA SER A 82 11.76 -1.87 29.57
C SER A 82 13.00 -2.74 29.83
N GLY A 83 14.17 -2.34 29.32
CA GLY A 83 15.37 -3.18 29.22
C GLY A 83 16.54 -2.84 30.15
N GLU A 84 16.54 -1.69 30.83
CA GLU A 84 17.60 -1.31 31.77
C GLU A 84 16.99 -0.91 33.12
N ARG A 85 16.50 -1.89 33.88
CA ARG A 85 16.57 -1.77 35.34
C ARG A 85 17.97 -2.21 35.71
N THR A 86 18.88 -1.24 35.83
CA THR A 86 20.16 -1.42 36.50
C THR A 86 19.92 -2.06 37.86
N GLY A 87 20.28 -3.32 37.98
CA GLY A 87 20.27 -4.08 39.22
C GLY A 87 21.70 -4.51 39.54
N ASN A 88 22.43 -3.65 40.24
CA ASN A 88 23.22 -4.02 41.41
C ASN A 88 23.55 -2.79 42.25
#